data_AF-A0A940SHI7-F1
#
_entry.id   AF-A0A940SHI7-F1
#
_cell.length_a   1.000
_cell.length_b   1.000
_cell.length_c   1.000
_cell.angle_alpha   90.00
_cell.angle_beta   90.00
_cell.angle_gamma   90.00
#
_symmetry.space_group_name_H-M   'P 1'
#
loop_
_entity.id
_entity.type
_entity.pdbx_description
1 polymer ?
#
loop_
_entity_poly.entity_id
_entity_poly.type
_entity_poly.pdbx_seq_one_letter_code
_entity_poly.pdbx_strand_id
1 'polypeptide(L)'
;DVFARRIVGWRVSSSARTDFVLDALEQALYERQPAQQDGLIHHSDRGVQYVSIRYTDRLVEAGIEPSVGSVGDSYDNALAETINGLYKAEVIHRLGPWRNLQAVEMATLEWVDWFNNRRLFGPIGNIPPAEAEAAYYANLTGSVTAA
;
A
#
# COMPACT_ATOMS: atom_id res chain seq x y z
N ASP A 1 1.27 1.97 3.13
CA ASP A 1 1.72 2.37 4.47
C ASP A 1 1.21 3.78 4.76
N VAL A 2 0.47 3.97 5.86
CA VAL A 2 -0.14 5.28 6.18
C VAL A 2 0.91 6.27 6.73
N PHE A 3 1.91 5.76 7.44
CA PHE A 3 2.93 6.56 8.12
C PHE A 3 3.82 7.33 7.15
N ALA A 4 4.57 6.62 6.29
CA ALA A 4 5.46 7.20 5.29
C ALA A 4 4.78 7.42 3.94
N ARG A 5 3.51 7.00 3.79
CA ARG A 5 2.74 7.01 2.54
C ARG A 5 3.27 6.07 1.46
N ARG A 6 4.19 5.14 1.80
CA ARG A 6 4.81 4.23 0.82
C ARG A 6 3.79 3.21 0.28
N ILE A 7 3.80 3.00 -1.03
CA ILE A 7 3.09 1.89 -1.70
C ILE A 7 4.00 0.66 -1.62
N VAL A 8 3.53 -0.39 -0.95
CA VAL A 8 4.35 -1.57 -0.58
C VAL A 8 3.90 -2.85 -1.29
N GLY A 9 2.79 -2.77 -2.01
CA GLY A 9 2.22 -3.89 -2.73
C GLY A 9 1.17 -3.36 -3.69
N TRP A 10 1.20 -3.87 -4.92
CA TRP A 10 0.25 -3.50 -5.95
C TRP A 10 0.15 -4.64 -6.95
N ARG A 11 -0.95 -4.67 -7.70
CA ARG A 11 -1.13 -5.62 -8.79
C ARG A 11 -1.97 -4.96 -9.85
N VAL A 12 -1.87 -5.44 -11.10
CA VAL A 12 -2.83 -5.14 -12.18
C VAL A 12 -3.46 -6.44 -12.63
N SER A 13 -4.79 -6.47 -12.78
CA SER A 13 -5.52 -7.67 -13.20
C SER A 13 -6.69 -7.30 -14.11
N SER A 14 -7.02 -8.20 -15.03
CA SER A 14 -8.22 -8.14 -15.86
C SER A 14 -9.46 -8.72 -15.18
N SER A 15 -9.33 -9.29 -13.98
CA SER A 15 -10.45 -9.86 -13.20
C SER A 15 -10.42 -9.39 -11.75
N ALA A 16 -11.60 -9.15 -11.18
CA ALA A 16 -11.76 -8.71 -9.78
C ALA A 16 -11.75 -9.87 -8.76
N ARG A 17 -11.08 -10.98 -9.07
CA ARG A 17 -10.98 -12.16 -8.18
C ARG A 17 -10.08 -11.86 -6.97
N THR A 18 -10.35 -12.52 -5.85
CA THR A 18 -9.59 -12.37 -4.60
C THR A 18 -8.09 -12.60 -4.77
N ASP A 19 -7.68 -13.53 -5.64
CA ASP A 19 -6.27 -13.90 -5.83
C ASP A 19 -5.37 -12.69 -6.16
N PHE A 20 -5.90 -11.71 -6.89
CA PHE A 20 -5.17 -10.49 -7.23
C PHE A 20 -4.87 -9.60 -6.02
N VAL A 21 -5.79 -9.54 -5.05
CA VAL A 21 -5.61 -8.75 -3.83
C VAL A 21 -4.61 -9.44 -2.92
N LEU A 22 -4.62 -10.79 -2.91
CA LEU A 22 -3.60 -11.58 -2.23
C LEU A 22 -2.21 -11.34 -2.81
N ASP A 23 -2.03 -11.27 -4.13
CA ASP A 23 -0.73 -10.96 -4.74
C ASP A 23 -0.16 -9.62 -4.23
N ALA A 24 -1.01 -8.59 -4.10
CA ALA A 24 -0.60 -7.29 -3.58
C ALA A 24 -0.28 -7.36 -2.07
N LEU A 25 -1.04 -8.14 -1.30
CA LEU A 25 -0.76 -8.40 0.11
C LEU A 25 0.58 -9.14 0.29
N GLU A 26 0.87 -10.16 -0.52
CA GLU A 26 2.13 -10.90 -0.44
C GLU A 26 3.35 -10.01 -0.72
N GLN A 27 3.26 -9.10 -1.70
CA GLN A 27 4.31 -8.09 -1.92
C GLN A 27 4.52 -7.23 -0.66
N ALA A 28 3.43 -6.76 -0.05
CA ALA A 28 3.49 -5.96 1.15
C ALA A 28 4.10 -6.72 2.32
N LEU A 29 3.72 -7.98 2.52
CA LEU A 29 4.25 -8.85 3.59
C LEU A 29 5.74 -9.16 3.39
N TYR A 30 6.14 -9.45 2.15
CA TYR A 30 7.54 -9.69 1.80
C TYR A 30 8.40 -8.46 2.07
N GLU A 31 7.90 -7.28 1.68
CA GLU A 31 8.62 -6.02 1.88
C GLU A 31 8.68 -5.61 3.37
N ARG A 32 7.61 -5.88 4.14
CA ARG A 32 7.46 -5.41 5.52
C ARG A 32 7.96 -6.36 6.60
N GLN A 33 8.01 -7.66 6.32
CA GLN A 33 8.44 -8.69 7.27
C GLN A 33 7.88 -8.49 8.70
N PRO A 34 6.55 -8.44 8.87
CA PRO A 34 5.90 -7.96 10.10
C PRO A 34 6.10 -8.83 11.34
N ALA A 35 6.77 -9.97 11.25
CA ALA A 35 7.00 -10.92 12.35
C ALA A 35 7.82 -10.36 13.55
N GLN A 36 8.20 -9.08 13.52
CA GLN A 36 8.95 -8.38 14.57
C GLN A 36 8.19 -7.17 15.15
N GLN A 37 7.00 -6.83 14.67
CA GLN A 37 6.23 -5.68 15.13
C GLN A 37 4.81 -6.10 15.53
N ASP A 38 4.58 -6.26 16.84
CA ASP A 38 3.23 -6.46 17.37
C ASP A 38 2.36 -5.22 17.05
N GLY A 39 1.11 -5.45 16.62
CA GLY A 39 0.10 -4.39 16.47
C GLY A 39 -0.08 -3.80 15.06
N LEU A 40 0.33 -4.50 13.99
CA LEU A 40 0.03 -4.07 12.62
C LEU A 40 -1.47 -4.22 12.31
N ILE A 41 -2.11 -3.12 11.93
CA ILE A 41 -3.53 -3.08 11.56
C ILE A 41 -3.65 -2.98 10.03
N HIS A 42 -4.44 -3.87 9.43
CA HIS A 42 -4.83 -3.77 8.02
C HIS A 42 -6.21 -3.13 7.89
N HIS A 43 -6.25 -1.92 7.34
CA HIS A 43 -7.50 -1.24 7.00
C HIS A 43 -7.94 -1.59 5.58
N SER A 44 -9.17 -2.07 5.44
CA SER A 44 -9.81 -2.30 4.15
C SER A 44 -11.26 -1.80 4.16
N ASP A 45 -11.81 -1.54 2.98
CA ASP A 45 -13.25 -1.40 2.82
C ASP A 45 -13.96 -2.77 2.95
N ARG A 46 -15.29 -2.77 2.81
CA ARG A 46 -16.11 -3.99 2.84
C ARG A 46 -16.22 -4.67 1.46
N GLY A 47 -15.29 -4.42 0.55
CA GLY A 47 -15.26 -5.08 -0.76
C GLY A 47 -15.23 -6.60 -0.61
N VAL A 48 -15.96 -7.30 -1.47
CA VAL A 48 -16.15 -8.77 -1.39
C VAL A 48 -14.82 -9.55 -1.38
N GLN A 49 -13.76 -8.98 -1.95
CA GLN A 49 -12.42 -9.54 -1.96
C GLN A 49 -11.76 -9.48 -0.57
N TYR A 50 -11.86 -8.35 0.11
CA TYR A 50 -11.23 -8.09 1.41
C TYR A 50 -11.94 -8.79 2.57
N VAL A 51 -13.22 -9.11 2.41
CA VAL A 51 -13.99 -9.90 3.39
C VAL A 51 -14.00 -11.39 3.10
N SER A 52 -13.28 -11.85 2.07
CA SER A 52 -13.21 -13.27 1.75
C SER A 52 -12.39 -14.03 2.78
N ILE A 53 -12.85 -15.25 3.12
CA ILE A 53 -12.22 -16.13 4.13
C ILE A 53 -10.72 -16.27 3.86
N ARG A 54 -10.34 -16.52 2.60
CA ARG A 54 -8.93 -16.70 2.22
C ARG A 54 -8.07 -15.45 2.50
N TYR A 55 -8.63 -14.25 2.34
CA TYR A 55 -7.91 -13.01 2.59
C TYR A 55 -7.76 -12.76 4.10
N THR A 56 -8.83 -12.94 4.87
CA THR A 56 -8.80 -12.78 6.32
C THR A 56 -7.90 -13.82 7.00
N ASP A 57 -7.93 -15.08 6.54
CA ASP A 57 -7.05 -16.15 7.05
C ASP A 57 -5.58 -15.79 6.84
N ARG A 58 -5.23 -15.26 5.66
CA ARG A 58 -3.85 -14.88 5.35
C ARG A 58 -3.33 -13.72 6.21
N LEU A 59 -4.20 -12.77 6.56
CA LEU A 59 -3.86 -11.69 7.50
C LEU A 59 -3.59 -12.24 8.90
N VAL A 60 -4.44 -13.16 9.38
CA VAL A 60 -4.26 -13.85 10.67
C VAL A 60 -2.95 -14.64 10.70
N GLU A 61 -2.64 -15.40 9.64
CA GLU A 61 -1.36 -16.12 9.49
C GLU A 61 -0.15 -15.19 9.51
N ALA A 62 -0.30 -13.94 9.03
CA ALA A 62 0.75 -12.93 9.06
C ALA A 62 0.86 -12.19 10.40
N GLY A 63 -0.01 -12.48 11.38
CA GLY A 63 -0.08 -11.75 12.64
C GLY A 63 -0.65 -10.33 12.51
N ILE A 64 -1.45 -10.07 11.48
CA ILE A 64 -2.03 -8.75 11.19
C ILE A 64 -3.47 -8.70 11.65
N GLU A 65 -3.83 -7.66 12.40
CA GLU A 65 -5.21 -7.44 12.84
C GLU A 65 -6.02 -6.77 11.73
N PRO A 66 -7.07 -7.43 11.20
CA PRO A 66 -7.94 -6.79 10.22
C PRO A 66 -8.85 -5.77 10.93
N SER A 67 -8.76 -4.51 10.52
CA SER A 67 -9.74 -3.48 10.86
C SER A 67 -10.61 -3.19 9.64
N VAL A 68 -11.80 -3.79 9.64
CA VAL A 68 -12.85 -3.45 8.68
C VAL A 68 -13.65 -2.30 9.31
N GLY A 69 -13.49 -1.08 8.80
CA GLY A 69 -14.02 0.13 9.42
C GLY A 69 -15.48 0.00 9.89
N SER A 70 -15.78 0.60 11.04
CA SER A 70 -17.16 0.88 11.42
C SER A 70 -17.79 1.87 10.42
N VAL A 71 -19.12 1.93 10.32
CA VAL A 71 -19.79 2.91 9.43
C VAL A 71 -19.34 4.32 9.84
N GLY A 72 -18.51 4.95 9.01
CA GLY A 72 -18.02 6.33 9.23
C GLY A 72 -16.55 6.48 9.61
N ASP A 73 -15.78 5.39 9.76
CA ASP A 73 -14.33 5.48 10.02
C ASP A 73 -13.56 5.71 8.70
N SER A 74 -13.57 6.98 8.27
CA SER A 74 -13.35 7.39 6.88
C SER A 74 -11.91 7.75 6.53
N TYR A 75 -11.01 7.89 7.51
CA TYR A 75 -9.70 8.50 7.27
C TYR A 75 -8.72 7.60 6.51
N ASP A 76 -8.56 6.33 6.90
CA ASP A 76 -7.64 5.42 6.21
C ASP A 76 -8.16 5.02 4.83
N ASN A 77 -9.48 4.83 4.72
CA ASN A 77 -10.13 4.62 3.43
C ASN A 77 -9.97 5.86 2.53
N ALA A 78 -10.07 7.08 3.07
CA ALA A 78 -9.88 8.31 2.29
C ALA A 78 -8.44 8.44 1.76
N LEU A 79 -7.42 7.99 2.51
CA LEU A 79 -6.04 7.98 2.01
C LEU A 79 -5.89 7.00 0.84
N ALA A 80 -6.41 5.78 0.98
CA ALA A 80 -6.40 4.78 -0.09
C ALA A 80 -7.18 5.28 -1.32
N GLU A 81 -8.36 5.86 -1.13
CA GLU A 81 -9.18 6.46 -2.19
C GLU A 81 -8.46 7.62 -2.90
N THR A 82 -7.74 8.46 -2.14
CA THR A 82 -6.95 9.55 -2.72
C THR A 82 -5.84 9.02 -3.63
N ILE A 83 -5.10 8.00 -3.18
CA ILE A 83 -4.04 7.37 -3.98
C ILE A 83 -4.64 6.73 -5.24
N ASN A 84 -5.77 6.02 -5.11
CA ASN A 84 -6.48 5.44 -6.25
C ASN A 84 -6.95 6.50 -7.25
N GLY A 85 -7.46 7.64 -6.77
CA GLY A 85 -7.85 8.77 -7.60
C GLY A 85 -6.67 9.37 -8.36
N LEU A 86 -5.54 9.59 -7.69
CA LEU A 86 -4.30 10.07 -8.30
C LEU A 86 -3.79 9.12 -9.37
N TYR A 87 -3.72 7.81 -9.08
CA TYR A 87 -3.29 6.80 -10.04
C TYR A 87 -4.16 6.80 -11.30
N LYS A 88 -5.49 6.83 -11.13
CA LYS A 88 -6.42 6.89 -12.27
C LYS A 88 -6.22 8.15 -13.11
N ALA A 89 -6.05 9.31 -12.47
CA ALA A 89 -5.86 10.57 -13.17
C ALA A 89 -4.51 10.66 -13.90
N GLU A 90 -3.41 10.33 -13.21
CA GLU A 90 -2.04 10.52 -13.69
C GLU A 90 -1.58 9.42 -14.65
N VAL A 91 -2.09 8.20 -14.51
CA VAL A 91 -1.69 7.04 -15.33
C VAL A 91 -2.82 6.67 -16.27
N ILE A 92 -3.94 6.19 -15.75
CA ILE A 92 -4.98 5.54 -16.57
C ILE A 92 -5.58 6.50 -17.59
N HIS A 93 -5.97 7.70 -17.17
CA HIS A 93 -6.63 8.68 -18.03
C HIS A 93 -5.64 9.48 -18.87
N ARG A 94 -4.48 9.84 -18.31
CA ARG A 94 -3.50 10.71 -18.98
C ARG A 94 -2.64 9.99 -20.01
N LEU A 95 -2.25 8.74 -19.75
CA LEU A 95 -1.36 7.96 -20.63
C LEU A 95 -2.12 6.98 -21.53
N GLY A 96 -3.40 6.75 -21.24
CA GLY A 96 -4.28 5.95 -22.09
C GLY A 96 -4.56 6.60 -23.45
N PRO A 97 -5.20 5.87 -24.38
CA PRO A 97 -5.76 4.53 -24.22
C PRO A 97 -4.69 3.42 -24.21
N TRP A 98 -4.98 2.34 -23.49
CA TRP A 98 -4.06 1.22 -23.28
C TRP A 98 -4.27 0.09 -24.29
N ARG A 99 -3.16 -0.46 -24.80
CA ARG A 99 -3.21 -1.54 -25.80
C ARG A 99 -3.47 -2.92 -25.19
N ASN A 100 -2.92 -3.19 -24.01
CA ASN A 100 -3.02 -4.47 -23.31
C ASN A 100 -2.69 -4.29 -21.82
N LEU A 101 -2.88 -5.37 -21.05
CA LEU A 101 -2.64 -5.41 -19.62
C LEU A 101 -1.16 -5.16 -19.27
N GLN A 102 -0.23 -5.68 -20.06
CA GLN A 102 1.20 -5.54 -19.82
C GLN A 102 1.66 -4.08 -19.91
N ALA A 103 1.07 -3.30 -20.83
CA ALA A 103 1.35 -1.87 -20.93
C ALA A 103 0.89 -1.11 -19.67
N VAL A 104 -0.27 -1.48 -19.12
CA VAL A 104 -0.75 -0.90 -17.85
C VAL A 104 0.18 -1.30 -16.72
N GLU A 105 0.53 -2.58 -16.61
CA GLU A 105 1.42 -3.12 -15.57
C GLU A 105 2.80 -2.43 -15.56
N MET A 106 3.40 -2.21 -16.72
CA MET A 106 4.65 -1.45 -16.83
C MET A 106 4.48 0.00 -16.37
N ALA A 107 3.43 0.68 -16.80
CA ALA A 107 3.17 2.05 -16.36
C ALA A 107 2.86 2.13 -14.86
N THR A 108 2.20 1.13 -14.29
CA THR A 108 1.99 1.03 -12.84
C THR A 108 3.31 0.87 -12.11
N LEU A 109 4.20 -0.02 -12.59
CA LEU A 109 5.53 -0.20 -12.01
C LEU A 109 6.32 1.13 -12.01
N GLU A 110 6.38 1.80 -13.15
CA GLU A 110 7.07 3.10 -13.28
C GLU A 110 6.46 4.17 -12.38
N TRP A 111 5.13 4.24 -12.31
CA TRP A 111 4.45 5.22 -11.47
C TRP A 111 4.62 4.94 -9.98
N VAL A 112 4.59 3.68 -9.54
CA VAL A 112 4.83 3.29 -8.15
C VAL A 112 6.28 3.59 -7.75
N ASP A 113 7.26 3.30 -8.62
CA ASP A 113 8.66 3.68 -8.38
C ASP A 113 8.80 5.19 -8.21
N TRP A 114 8.27 5.98 -9.15
CA TRP A 114 8.30 7.44 -9.06
C TRP A 114 7.57 7.95 -7.80
N PHE A 115 6.41 7.38 -7.48
CA PHE A 115 5.63 7.75 -6.31
C PHE A 115 6.42 7.54 -5.02
N ASN A 116 7.07 6.39 -4.87
CA ASN A 116 7.81 6.06 -3.66
C ASN A 116 9.16 6.80 -3.55
N ASN A 117 9.86 6.97 -4.67
CA ASN A 117 11.26 7.43 -4.66
C ASN A 117 11.45 8.89 -5.07
N ARG A 118 10.41 9.57 -5.59
CA ARG A 118 10.56 10.94 -6.13
C ARG A 118 9.40 11.89 -5.79
N ARG A 119 8.19 11.38 -5.53
CA ARG A 119 7.03 12.26 -5.25
C ARG A 119 7.15 12.88 -3.85
N LEU A 120 7.06 14.21 -3.79
CA LEU A 120 7.17 14.94 -2.53
C LEU A 120 5.80 15.11 -1.86
N PHE A 121 5.76 14.98 -0.54
CA PHE A 121 4.56 15.17 0.26
C PHE A 121 4.82 16.12 1.43
N GLY A 122 4.09 17.23 1.49
CA GLY A 122 4.14 18.19 2.59
C GLY A 122 4.00 17.57 3.98
N PRO A 123 3.01 16.68 4.23
CA PRO A 123 2.80 16.08 5.55
C PRO A 123 3.96 15.24 6.09
N ILE A 124 4.87 14.75 5.23
CA ILE A 124 6.07 14.00 5.65
C ILE A 124 7.35 14.84 5.50
N GLY A 125 7.24 16.16 5.37
CA GLY A 125 8.39 17.08 5.31
C GLY A 125 8.88 17.43 3.92
N ASN A 126 8.05 17.28 2.88
CA ASN A 126 8.41 17.51 1.47
C ASN A 126 9.56 16.61 0.98
N ILE A 127 9.58 15.36 1.42
CA ILE A 127 10.51 14.32 0.96
C ILE A 127 9.74 13.15 0.33
N PRO A 128 10.40 12.27 -0.44
CA PRO A 128 9.81 11.03 -0.93
C PRO A 128 9.39 10.06 0.18
N PRO A 129 8.33 9.25 -0.02
CA PRO A 129 7.93 8.19 0.90
C PRO A 129 9.06 7.26 1.35
N ALA A 130 9.92 6.83 0.41
CA ALA A 130 11.05 5.95 0.72
C ALA A 130 12.08 6.63 1.64
N GLU A 131 12.32 7.92 1.46
CA GLU A 131 13.23 8.68 2.32
C GLU A 131 12.65 8.90 3.72
N ALA A 132 11.36 9.22 3.83
CA ALA A 132 10.68 9.39 5.11
C ALA A 132 10.74 8.10 5.95
N GLU A 133 10.53 6.95 5.30
CA GLU A 133 10.65 5.65 5.93
C GLU A 133 12.09 5.31 6.35
N ALA A 134 13.07 5.52 5.47
CA ALA A 134 14.47 5.27 5.78
C ALA A 134 14.95 6.11 6.98
N ALA A 135 14.53 7.39 7.04
CA ALA A 135 14.82 8.27 8.15
C ALA A 135 14.22 7.76 9.47
N TYR A 136 12.99 7.24 9.45
CA TYR A 136 12.36 6.65 10.63
C TYR A 136 13.16 5.47 11.18
N TYR A 137 13.52 4.50 10.34
CA TYR A 137 14.28 3.33 10.78
C TYR A 137 15.72 3.67 11.20
N ALA A 138 16.35 4.66 10.57
CA ALA A 138 17.65 5.16 10.99
C ALA A 138 17.60 5.77 12.41
N ASN A 139 16.57 6.57 12.70
CA ASN A 139 16.36 7.17 14.02
C ASN A 139 16.03 6.12 15.09
N LEU A 140 15.23 5.11 14.75
CA LEU A 140 14.91 4.01 15.65
C LEU A 140 16.17 3.21 16.03
N THR A 141 17.00 2.88 15.04
CA THR A 141 18.26 2.15 15.26
C THR A 141 19.25 2.99 16.07
N GLY A 142 19.40 4.28 15.74
CA GLY A 142 20.27 5.20 16.47
C GLY A 142 19.87 5.36 17.94
N SER A 143 18.57 5.37 18.24
CA SER A 143 18.05 5.45 19.61
C SER A 143 18.27 4.16 20.41
N VAL A 144 18.17 2.99 19.76
CA VAL A 144 18.47 1.69 20.38
C VAL A 144 19.97 1.50 20.63
N THR A 145 20.83 2.09 19.80
CA THR A 145 22.29 1.96 19.95
C THR A 145 22.85 2.92 21.02
N ALA A 146 22.09 3.98 21.37
CA ALA A 146 22.48 5.00 22.33
C ALA A 146 21.94 4.75 23.77
N ALA A 147 21.17 3.67 23.98
CA ALA A 147 20.62 3.25 25.28
C ALA A 147 21.35 2.02 25.82
#